data_AF-A0A0L1IJ88-F1
#
_entry.id   AF-A0A0L1IJ88-F1
#
_cell.length_a   1.000
_cell.length_b   1.000
_cell.length_c   1.000
_cell.angle_alpha   90.00
_cell.angle_beta   90.00
_cell.angle_gamma   90.00
#
_symmetry.space_group_name_H-M   'P 1'
#
loop_
_entity.id
_entity.type
_entity.pdbx_description
1 polymer ?
#
loop_
_entity_poly.entity_id
_entity_poly.type
_entity_poly.pdbx_seq_one_letter_code
_entity_poly.pdbx_strand_id
1 'polypeptide(L)'
;MNNYDIKSRYQTPEQSSMNFAISMSKTWIIFLQIVGSVLAVIGLVSGMVFFNSLDYNTINPKYKLGVPVLFSILSYSLWRTISTAFVIVRFLKQATNEQIVSNRYILASLSLNLGGFFTPWLLTSLPNIETNSTIKPKWFLSRVFSVITLVGFAILLVALLLQLNKVTGGNISSAFNKTNPYYSITIVLIFISVLFILVGVPSIALYYNKNSEEQFEDDTSTSTTMRIFAYFYLVVTTIELFIVMWLCLLRLVGGFSRLINAFDNDGGINPFAVLFALIYIIFQITYVLFLWRMIVEVIKGIWKRDGIIKLSIYDKLKAREKMLRAK
;
A
#
# COMPACT_ATOMS: atom_id res chain seq x y z
N MET A 1 23.72 -42.60 8.72
CA MET A 1 22.63 -42.46 7.73
C MET A 1 21.56 -41.57 8.33
N ASN A 2 21.36 -40.38 7.77
CA ASN A 2 20.56 -39.29 8.33
C ASN A 2 19.05 -39.51 8.10
N ASN A 3 18.26 -39.43 9.17
CA ASN A 3 16.79 -39.53 9.20
C ASN A 3 16.04 -38.35 8.53
N TYR A 4 16.76 -37.46 7.83
CA TYR A 4 16.18 -36.27 7.20
C TYR A 4 15.68 -36.52 5.76
N ASP A 5 16.08 -37.63 5.13
CA ASP A 5 15.79 -37.88 3.70
C ASP A 5 14.43 -38.54 3.41
N ILE A 6 13.69 -38.95 4.43
CA ILE A 6 12.43 -39.73 4.23
C ILE A 6 11.18 -38.83 4.28
N LYS A 7 11.25 -37.66 4.94
CA LYS A 7 10.10 -36.73 5.02
C LYS A 7 9.87 -35.88 3.78
N SER A 8 10.81 -35.80 2.85
CA SER A 8 10.68 -35.02 1.60
C SER A 8 9.92 -35.75 0.48
N ARG A 9 9.69 -37.07 0.58
CA ARG A 9 9.10 -37.90 -0.49
C ARG A 9 7.60 -38.14 -0.40
N TYR A 10 6.94 -37.76 0.70
CA TYR A 10 5.49 -37.92 0.85
C TYR A 10 4.84 -36.55 1.07
N GLN A 11 4.63 -35.80 -0.02
CA GLN A 11 3.62 -34.74 0.03
C GLN A 11 2.27 -35.42 0.26
N THR A 12 1.66 -35.19 1.42
CA THR A 12 0.30 -35.66 1.66
C THR A 12 -0.64 -35.02 0.61
N PRO A 13 -1.77 -35.65 0.25
CA PRO A 13 -2.76 -35.06 -0.66
C PRO A 13 -3.21 -33.65 -0.21
N GLU A 14 -3.20 -33.39 1.11
CA GLU A 14 -3.44 -32.07 1.69
C GLU A 14 -2.32 -31.06 1.40
N GLN A 15 -1.04 -31.46 1.44
CA GLN A 15 0.07 -30.56 1.07
C GLN A 15 0.12 -30.29 -0.44
N SER A 16 -0.18 -31.29 -1.27
CA SER A 16 -0.25 -31.14 -2.72
C SER A 16 -1.38 -30.19 -3.14
N SER A 17 -2.59 -30.36 -2.59
CA SER A 17 -3.72 -29.46 -2.84
C SER A 17 -3.49 -28.04 -2.30
N MET A 18 -2.82 -27.89 -1.15
CA MET A 18 -2.44 -26.58 -0.60
C MET A 18 -1.41 -25.87 -1.48
N ASN A 19 -0.40 -26.58 -1.99
CA ASN A 19 0.59 -26.02 -2.90
C ASN A 19 -0.03 -25.58 -4.24
N PHE A 20 -1.00 -26.35 -4.75
CA PHE A 20 -1.77 -25.98 -5.93
C PHE A 20 -2.60 -24.71 -5.69
N ALA A 21 -3.31 -24.61 -4.56
CA ALA A 21 -4.09 -23.44 -4.18
C ALA A 21 -3.22 -22.18 -4.03
N ILE A 22 -2.03 -22.29 -3.45
CA ILE A 22 -1.07 -21.18 -3.32
C ILE A 22 -0.55 -20.76 -4.70
N SER A 23 -0.22 -21.71 -5.58
CA SER A 23 0.24 -21.43 -6.96
C SER A 23 -0.83 -20.72 -7.81
N MET A 24 -2.08 -21.19 -7.72
CA MET A 24 -3.22 -20.53 -8.38
C MET A 24 -3.44 -19.12 -7.82
N SER A 25 -3.40 -18.97 -6.49
CA SER A 25 -3.52 -17.66 -5.82
C SER A 25 -2.41 -16.70 -6.27
N LYS A 26 -1.17 -17.17 -6.39
CA LYS A 26 -0.02 -16.39 -6.88
C LYS A 26 -0.28 -15.82 -8.29
N THR A 27 -0.83 -16.64 -9.19
CA THR A 27 -1.16 -16.22 -10.56
C THR A 27 -2.24 -15.13 -10.56
N TRP A 28 -3.28 -15.30 -9.76
CA TRP A 28 -4.34 -14.30 -9.60
C TRP A 28 -3.85 -13.00 -8.99
N ILE A 29 -3.00 -13.06 -7.96
CA ILE A 29 -2.41 -11.86 -7.36
C ILE A 29 -1.61 -11.08 -8.39
N ILE A 30 -0.76 -11.77 -9.18
CA ILE A 30 0.03 -11.11 -10.24
C ILE A 30 -0.90 -10.43 -11.26
N PHE A 31 -1.92 -11.14 -11.73
CA PHE A 31 -2.87 -10.61 -12.70
C PHE A 31 -3.61 -9.37 -12.16
N LEU A 32 -4.20 -9.48 -10.96
CA LEU A 32 -4.94 -8.40 -10.31
C LEU A 32 -4.04 -7.18 -10.03
N GLN A 33 -2.80 -7.43 -9.62
CA GLN A 33 -1.83 -6.36 -9.39
C GLN A 33 -1.48 -5.63 -10.69
N ILE A 34 -1.24 -6.35 -11.79
CA ILE A 34 -0.93 -5.73 -13.09
C ILE A 34 -2.12 -4.91 -13.58
N VAL A 35 -3.31 -5.49 -13.63
CA VAL A 35 -4.52 -4.81 -14.12
C VAL A 35 -4.83 -3.58 -13.27
N GLY A 36 -4.84 -3.73 -11.94
CA GLY A 36 -5.10 -2.62 -11.03
C GLY A 36 -4.08 -1.49 -11.14
N SER A 37 -2.79 -1.83 -11.26
CA SER A 37 -1.74 -0.83 -11.42
C SER A 37 -1.76 -0.13 -12.77
N VAL A 38 -2.11 -0.83 -13.86
CA VAL A 38 -2.27 -0.19 -15.19
C VAL A 38 -3.41 0.83 -15.16
N LEU A 39 -4.58 0.47 -14.61
CA LEU A 39 -5.70 1.39 -14.49
C LEU A 39 -5.36 2.60 -13.62
N ALA A 40 -4.68 2.39 -12.49
CA ALA A 40 -4.23 3.46 -11.62
C ALA A 40 -3.21 4.39 -12.33
N VAL A 41 -2.25 3.82 -13.06
CA VAL A 41 -1.27 4.59 -13.84
C VAL A 41 -1.96 5.44 -14.90
N ILE A 42 -2.92 4.90 -15.65
CA ILE A 42 -3.68 5.65 -16.65
C ILE A 42 -4.40 6.83 -15.99
N GLY A 43 -5.08 6.61 -14.86
CA GLY A 43 -5.77 7.66 -14.12
C GLY A 43 -4.83 8.75 -13.60
N LEU A 44 -3.69 8.36 -13.01
CA LEU A 44 -2.70 9.29 -12.49
C LEU A 44 -2.02 10.10 -13.61
N VAL A 45 -1.64 9.45 -14.70
CA VAL A 45 -1.06 10.13 -15.88
C VAL A 45 -2.07 11.09 -16.51
N SER A 46 -3.34 10.67 -16.66
CA SER A 46 -4.40 11.55 -17.17
C SER A 46 -4.58 12.79 -16.27
N GLY A 47 -4.57 12.60 -14.95
CA GLY A 47 -4.60 13.70 -13.99
C GLY A 47 -3.39 14.64 -14.12
N MET A 48 -2.18 14.09 -14.27
CA MET A 48 -0.97 14.89 -14.47
C MET A 48 -1.02 15.68 -15.79
N VAL A 49 -1.48 15.08 -16.88
CA VAL A 49 -1.66 15.76 -18.18
C VAL A 49 -2.67 16.90 -18.04
N PHE A 50 -3.80 16.66 -17.37
CA PHE A 50 -4.80 17.70 -17.09
C PHE A 50 -4.17 18.88 -16.34
N PHE A 51 -3.51 18.65 -15.21
CA PHE A 51 -2.87 19.72 -14.44
C PHE A 51 -1.75 20.44 -15.20
N ASN A 52 -1.04 19.75 -16.09
CA ASN A 52 0.00 20.36 -16.92
C ASN A 52 -0.57 21.22 -18.06
N SER A 53 -1.78 20.89 -18.53
CA SER A 53 -2.48 21.62 -19.60
C SER A 53 -3.25 22.86 -19.13
N LEU A 54 -3.39 23.07 -17.82
CA LEU A 54 -4.11 24.21 -17.28
C LEU A 54 -3.39 25.53 -17.59
N ASP A 55 -4.14 26.52 -18.07
CA ASP A 55 -3.67 27.90 -18.19
C ASP A 55 -3.73 28.60 -16.82
N TYR A 56 -2.57 28.81 -16.22
CA TYR A 56 -2.45 29.43 -14.90
C TYR A 56 -2.85 30.90 -14.84
N ASN A 57 -3.15 31.54 -15.97
CA ASN A 57 -3.67 32.91 -16.01
C ASN A 57 -5.18 32.96 -15.79
N THR A 58 -5.87 31.85 -16.07
CA THR A 58 -7.33 31.72 -15.87
C THR A 58 -7.70 31.27 -14.45
N ILE A 59 -6.74 30.69 -13.73
CA ILE A 59 -6.93 30.20 -12.37
C ILE A 59 -6.91 31.38 -11.41
N ASN A 60 -7.91 31.44 -10.52
CA ASN A 60 -7.96 32.44 -9.46
C ASN A 60 -6.61 32.46 -8.68
N PRO A 61 -5.95 33.64 -8.56
CA PRO A 61 -4.64 33.78 -7.94
C PRO A 61 -4.53 33.11 -6.56
N LYS A 62 -5.61 33.10 -5.80
CA LYS A 62 -5.69 32.48 -4.48
C LYS A 62 -5.44 30.97 -4.49
N TYR A 63 -5.86 30.27 -5.55
CA TYR A 63 -5.79 28.80 -5.66
C TYR A 63 -4.69 28.31 -6.60
N LYS A 64 -4.01 29.24 -7.27
CA LYS A 64 -2.96 28.99 -8.26
C LYS A 64 -1.81 28.10 -7.73
N LEU A 65 -1.43 28.26 -6.46
CA LEU A 65 -0.41 27.43 -5.80
C LEU A 65 -0.89 26.05 -5.33
N GLY A 66 -2.20 25.77 -5.38
CA GLY A 66 -2.73 24.44 -5.10
C GLY A 66 -2.39 23.43 -6.22
N VAL A 67 -2.22 23.90 -7.46
CA VAL A 67 -1.92 23.03 -8.61
C VAL A 67 -0.55 22.35 -8.49
N PRO A 68 0.57 23.05 -8.20
CA PRO A 68 1.88 22.43 -7.95
C PRO A 68 1.86 21.40 -6.82
N VAL A 69 1.10 21.68 -5.76
CA VAL A 69 0.95 20.76 -4.62
C VAL A 69 0.25 19.48 -5.05
N LEU A 70 -0.89 19.58 -5.74
CA LEU A 70 -1.61 18.39 -6.21
C LEU A 70 -0.81 17.61 -7.25
N PHE A 71 -0.13 18.31 -8.17
CA PHE A 71 0.70 17.68 -9.19
C PHE A 71 1.87 16.89 -8.58
N SER A 72 2.54 17.44 -7.56
CA SER A 72 3.65 16.74 -6.90
C SER A 72 3.18 15.50 -6.13
N ILE A 73 2.03 15.59 -5.45
CA ILE A 73 1.39 14.43 -4.81
C ILE A 73 1.03 13.36 -5.85
N LEU A 74 0.44 13.72 -6.99
CA LEU A 74 0.14 12.77 -8.07
C LEU A 74 1.40 12.12 -8.64
N SER A 75 2.48 12.88 -8.82
CA SER A 75 3.78 12.37 -9.30
C SER A 75 4.37 11.34 -8.34
N TYR A 76 4.31 11.64 -7.03
CA TYR A 76 4.71 10.71 -5.97
C TYR A 76 3.84 9.44 -5.97
N SER A 77 2.51 9.59 -6.04
CA SER A 77 1.58 8.46 -6.11
C SER A 77 1.81 7.58 -7.34
N LEU A 78 2.17 8.18 -8.49
CA LEU A 78 2.50 7.45 -9.71
C LEU A 78 3.75 6.58 -9.52
N TRP A 79 4.84 7.17 -9.04
CA TRP A 79 6.07 6.44 -8.75
C TRP A 79 5.84 5.30 -7.76
N ARG A 80 5.13 5.59 -6.67
CA ARG A 80 4.80 4.62 -5.63
C ARG A 80 3.98 3.46 -6.19
N THR A 81 3.02 3.74 -7.07
CA THR A 81 2.18 2.74 -7.74
C THR A 81 3.01 1.79 -8.60
N ILE A 82 3.86 2.35 -9.47
CA ILE A 82 4.71 1.56 -10.37
C ILE A 82 5.71 0.72 -9.57
N SER A 83 6.41 1.34 -8.62
CA SER A 83 7.46 0.68 -7.82
C SER A 83 6.90 -0.46 -6.99
N THR A 84 5.77 -0.23 -6.32
CA THR A 84 5.15 -1.23 -5.47
C THR A 84 4.59 -2.41 -6.28
N ALA A 85 3.97 -2.13 -7.43
CA ALA A 85 3.50 -3.17 -8.35
C ALA A 85 4.65 -4.03 -8.86
N PHE A 86 5.76 -3.40 -9.26
CA PHE A 86 6.96 -4.09 -9.71
C PHE A 86 7.55 -4.99 -8.61
N VAL A 87 7.66 -4.48 -7.38
CA VAL A 87 8.16 -5.25 -6.23
C VAL A 87 7.28 -6.45 -5.94
N ILE A 88 5.95 -6.29 -5.89
CA ILE A 88 5.01 -7.38 -5.62
C ILE A 88 5.11 -8.45 -6.71
N VAL A 89 5.07 -8.06 -7.99
CA VAL A 89 5.13 -9.01 -9.10
C VAL A 89 6.47 -9.75 -9.14
N ARG A 90 7.59 -9.03 -8.95
CA ARG A 90 8.92 -9.63 -8.93
C ARG A 90 9.07 -10.59 -7.75
N PHE A 91 8.65 -10.18 -6.56
CA PHE A 91 8.68 -11.03 -5.37
C PHE A 91 7.84 -12.29 -5.59
N LEU A 92 6.60 -12.15 -6.06
CA LEU A 92 5.74 -13.31 -6.31
C LEU A 92 6.34 -14.25 -7.36
N LYS A 93 6.96 -13.75 -8.43
CA LYS A 93 7.59 -14.60 -9.45
C LYS A 93 8.80 -15.38 -8.91
N GLN A 94 9.62 -14.76 -8.06
CA GLN A 94 10.90 -15.32 -7.60
C GLN A 94 10.81 -16.08 -6.27
N ALA A 95 9.85 -15.75 -5.41
CA ALA A 95 9.75 -16.31 -4.07
C ALA A 95 9.12 -17.71 -4.07
N THR A 96 9.56 -18.53 -3.11
CA THR A 96 8.94 -19.82 -2.79
C THR A 96 7.60 -19.62 -2.08
N ASN A 97 6.74 -20.64 -2.10
CA ASN A 97 5.41 -20.57 -1.45
C ASN A 97 5.53 -20.21 0.05
N GLU A 98 6.56 -20.72 0.73
CA GLU A 98 6.83 -20.46 2.14
C GLU A 98 7.23 -18.99 2.39
N GLN A 99 8.08 -18.43 1.52
CA GLN A 99 8.46 -17.02 1.58
C GLN A 99 7.25 -16.09 1.35
N ILE A 100 6.33 -16.47 0.46
CA ILE A 100 5.09 -15.72 0.21
C ILE A 100 4.19 -15.72 1.45
N VAL A 101 4.01 -16.88 2.08
CA VAL A 101 3.19 -17.01 3.30
C VAL A 101 3.79 -16.20 4.46
N SER A 102 5.12 -16.19 4.61
CA SER A 102 5.80 -15.40 5.64
C SER A 102 5.71 -13.89 5.41
N ASN A 103 5.78 -13.44 4.15
CA ASN A 103 5.78 -12.02 3.79
C ASN A 103 4.39 -11.47 3.42
N ARG A 104 3.32 -12.28 3.50
CA ARG A 104 1.98 -11.91 3.00
C ARG A 104 1.43 -10.60 3.57
N TYR A 105 1.68 -10.29 4.85
CA TYR A 105 1.16 -9.06 5.48
C TYR A 105 1.90 -7.81 4.99
N ILE A 106 3.18 -7.94 4.66
CA ILE A 106 3.96 -6.86 4.06
C ILE A 106 3.57 -6.65 2.61
N LEU A 107 3.38 -7.73 1.84
CA LEU A 107 2.86 -7.64 0.48
C LEU A 107 1.44 -7.05 0.47
N ALA A 108 0.63 -7.40 1.47
CA ALA A 108 -0.71 -6.85 1.64
C ALA A 108 -0.68 -5.37 2.03
N SER A 109 0.21 -4.91 2.92
CA SER A 109 0.31 -3.47 3.23
C SER A 109 0.82 -2.67 2.04
N LEU A 110 1.80 -3.19 1.31
CA LEU A 110 2.27 -2.60 0.06
C LEU A 110 1.11 -2.41 -0.93
N SER A 111 0.28 -3.43 -1.13
CA SER A 111 -0.87 -3.31 -2.03
C SER A 111 -2.02 -2.47 -1.48
N LEU A 112 -2.29 -2.47 -0.16
CA LEU A 112 -3.32 -1.62 0.46
C LEU A 112 -2.99 -0.13 0.30
N ASN A 113 -1.71 0.21 0.44
CA ASN A 113 -1.22 1.57 0.24
C ASN A 113 -1.38 2.07 -1.21
N LEU A 114 -1.59 1.17 -2.17
CA LEU A 114 -1.94 1.52 -3.56
C LEU A 114 -3.45 1.63 -3.80
N GLY A 115 -4.28 1.37 -2.79
CA GLY A 115 -5.74 1.25 -2.95
C GLY A 115 -6.17 -0.08 -3.58
N GLY A 116 -5.28 -1.10 -3.62
CA GLY A 116 -5.63 -2.43 -4.08
C GLY A 116 -6.51 -3.16 -3.05
N PHE A 117 -7.63 -3.73 -3.49
CA PHE A 117 -8.53 -4.51 -2.64
C PHE A 117 -8.30 -6.02 -2.76
N PHE A 118 -8.20 -6.53 -3.99
CA PHE A 118 -8.16 -7.97 -4.24
C PHE A 118 -6.83 -8.62 -3.86
N THR A 119 -5.70 -7.95 -4.11
CA THR A 119 -4.37 -8.47 -3.74
C THR A 119 -4.22 -8.67 -2.22
N PRO A 120 -4.55 -7.68 -1.36
CA PRO A 120 -4.54 -7.87 0.10
C PRO A 120 -5.55 -8.91 0.56
N TRP A 121 -6.74 -8.96 -0.04
CA TRP A 121 -7.76 -9.94 0.29
C TRP A 121 -7.27 -11.37 0.05
N LEU A 122 -6.66 -11.62 -1.11
CA LEU A 122 -6.15 -12.94 -1.46
C LEU A 122 -4.93 -13.32 -0.60
N LEU A 123 -4.04 -12.37 -0.31
CA LEU A 123 -2.88 -12.58 0.57
C LEU A 123 -3.26 -12.86 2.03
N THR A 124 -4.26 -12.15 2.56
CA THR A 124 -4.76 -12.37 3.92
C THR A 124 -5.60 -13.64 4.06
N SER A 125 -6.06 -14.21 2.94
CA SER A 125 -6.79 -15.47 2.89
C SER A 125 -5.88 -16.71 2.83
N LEU A 126 -4.57 -16.54 2.61
CA LEU A 126 -3.61 -17.65 2.58
C LEU A 126 -3.51 -18.35 3.95
N PRO A 127 -3.45 -19.70 3.99
CA PRO A 127 -3.39 -20.45 5.23
C PRO A 127 -2.15 -20.13 6.05
N ASN A 128 -2.27 -20.22 7.37
CA ASN A 128 -1.15 -20.02 8.26
C ASN A 128 -0.40 -21.34 8.41
N ILE A 129 0.77 -21.38 7.80
CA ILE A 129 1.67 -22.52 7.90
C ILE A 129 2.89 -22.02 8.67
N GLU A 130 3.34 -22.79 9.65
CA GLU A 130 4.61 -22.54 10.33
C GLU A 130 5.73 -22.85 9.35
N THR A 131 6.27 -21.82 8.70
CA THR A 131 7.33 -21.95 7.70
C THR A 131 8.55 -21.15 8.12
N ASN A 132 9.72 -21.78 8.12
CA ASN A 132 11.00 -21.09 8.28
C ASN A 132 11.37 -20.43 6.95
N SER A 133 10.87 -19.21 6.72
CA SER A 133 11.27 -18.40 5.55
C SER A 133 12.68 -17.89 5.74
N THR A 134 13.52 -18.05 4.71
CA THR A 134 14.87 -17.46 4.67
C THR A 134 14.82 -15.94 4.67
N ILE A 135 13.81 -15.34 4.03
CA ILE A 135 13.65 -13.88 3.97
C ILE A 135 12.83 -13.40 5.17
N LYS A 136 13.44 -12.55 6.00
CA LYS A 136 12.77 -11.93 7.16
C LYS A 136 11.85 -10.77 6.72
N PRO A 137 10.58 -10.77 7.18
CA PRO A 137 9.59 -9.74 6.86
C PRO A 137 10.10 -8.31 7.10
N LYS A 138 10.60 -8.01 8.29
CA LYS A 138 11.00 -6.63 8.65
C LYS A 138 12.15 -6.10 7.80
N TRP A 139 13.12 -6.95 7.46
CA TRP A 139 14.22 -6.58 6.57
C TRP A 139 13.73 -6.31 5.15
N PHE A 140 12.87 -7.20 4.61
CA PHE A 140 12.27 -7.03 3.29
C PHE A 140 11.46 -5.73 3.19
N LEU A 141 10.66 -5.42 4.21
CA LEU A 141 9.92 -4.17 4.32
C LEU A 141 10.86 -2.97 4.20
N SER A 142 11.90 -2.88 5.03
CA SER A 142 12.84 -1.76 5.05
C SER A 142 13.58 -1.58 3.73
N ARG A 143 14.01 -2.70 3.12
CA ARG A 143 14.72 -2.66 1.84
C ARG A 143 13.84 -2.12 0.70
N VAL A 144 12.56 -2.50 0.68
CA VAL A 144 11.60 -2.01 -0.32
C VAL A 144 11.22 -0.56 -0.04
N PHE A 145 10.85 -0.25 1.20
CA PHE A 145 10.40 1.09 1.59
C PHE A 145 11.50 2.14 1.48
N SER A 146 12.76 1.80 1.73
CA SER A 146 13.88 2.75 1.59
C SER A 146 14.02 3.29 0.16
N VAL A 147 13.87 2.44 -0.87
CA VAL A 147 13.89 2.87 -2.28
C VAL A 147 12.64 3.66 -2.63
N ILE A 148 11.45 3.14 -2.26
CA ILE A 148 10.19 3.81 -2.56
C ILE A 148 10.15 5.21 -1.93
N THR A 149 10.61 5.32 -0.68
CA THR A 149 10.67 6.57 0.08
C THR A 149 11.69 7.53 -0.54
N LEU A 150 12.95 7.12 -0.71
CA LEU A 150 13.98 8.03 -1.24
C LEU A 150 13.60 8.56 -2.62
N VAL A 151 13.34 7.65 -3.57
CA VAL A 151 13.08 8.04 -4.96
C VAL A 151 11.72 8.74 -5.08
N GLY A 152 10.72 8.30 -4.30
CA GLY A 152 9.41 8.92 -4.29
C GLY A 152 9.46 10.37 -3.81
N PHE A 153 10.09 10.63 -2.66
CA PHE A 153 10.18 11.99 -2.13
C PHE A 153 11.12 12.89 -2.96
N ALA A 154 12.13 12.32 -3.62
CA ALA A 154 12.91 13.04 -4.62
C ALA A 154 12.06 13.47 -5.83
N ILE A 155 11.23 12.56 -6.38
CA ILE A 155 10.29 12.87 -7.46
C ILE A 155 9.26 13.91 -7.01
N LEU A 156 8.72 13.80 -5.80
CA LEU A 156 7.79 14.76 -5.23
C LEU A 156 8.42 16.16 -5.20
N LEU A 157 9.63 16.28 -4.65
CA LEU A 157 10.34 17.55 -4.53
C LEU A 157 10.63 18.16 -5.90
N VAL A 158 11.17 17.38 -6.84
CA VAL A 158 11.48 17.84 -8.20
C VAL A 158 10.20 18.28 -8.93
N ALA A 159 9.13 17.48 -8.87
CA ALA A 159 7.85 17.80 -9.49
C ALA A 159 7.25 19.09 -8.90
N LEU A 160 7.35 19.27 -7.58
CA LEU A 160 6.88 20.47 -6.89
C LEU A 160 7.66 21.71 -7.37
N LEU A 161 8.99 21.65 -7.39
CA LEU A 161 9.84 22.77 -7.80
C LEU A 161 9.62 23.14 -9.29
N LEU A 162 9.52 22.14 -10.18
CA LEU A 162 9.25 22.37 -11.60
C LEU A 162 7.90 23.06 -11.82
N GLN A 163 6.84 22.61 -11.12
CA GLN A 163 5.53 23.22 -11.24
C GLN A 163 5.44 24.59 -10.57
N LEU A 164 6.09 24.79 -9.42
CA LEU A 164 6.17 26.12 -8.79
C LEU A 164 6.85 27.12 -9.72
N ASN A 165 7.94 26.72 -10.38
CA ASN A 165 8.62 27.55 -11.36
C ASN A 165 7.70 27.94 -12.53
N LYS A 166 6.93 26.98 -13.05
CA LYS A 166 5.96 27.21 -14.12
C LYS A 166 4.83 28.15 -13.70
N VAL A 167 4.29 27.95 -12.49
CA VAL A 167 3.15 28.73 -11.97
C VAL A 167 3.54 30.17 -11.63
N THR A 168 4.77 30.38 -11.18
CA THR A 168 5.29 31.71 -10.79
C THR A 168 5.99 32.44 -11.94
N GLY A 169 6.05 31.85 -13.14
CA GLY A 169 6.71 32.44 -14.30
C GLY A 169 8.22 32.65 -14.10
N GLY A 170 8.89 31.77 -13.35
CA GLY A 170 10.32 31.87 -13.07
C GLY A 170 10.69 32.44 -11.69
N ASN A 171 9.77 33.13 -11.01
CA ASN A 171 10.06 33.76 -9.72
C ASN A 171 9.55 32.91 -8.54
N ILE A 172 10.28 31.83 -8.23
CA ILE A 172 9.93 30.89 -7.15
C ILE A 172 9.77 31.60 -5.79
N SER A 173 10.51 32.68 -5.53
CA SER A 173 10.42 33.46 -4.29
C SER A 173 9.01 34.00 -4.03
N SER A 174 8.24 34.28 -5.09
CA SER A 174 6.84 34.71 -4.97
C SER A 174 5.91 33.62 -4.40
N ALA A 175 6.25 32.34 -4.55
CA ALA A 175 5.51 31.24 -3.94
C ALA A 175 5.67 31.19 -2.42
N PHE A 176 6.74 31.78 -1.88
CA PHE A 176 7.05 31.81 -0.44
C PHE A 176 6.52 33.05 0.29
N ASN A 177 5.53 33.73 -0.29
CA ASN A 177 4.86 34.83 0.40
C ASN A 177 3.82 34.29 1.40
N LYS A 178 3.90 34.74 2.66
CA LYS A 178 2.99 34.35 3.76
C LYS A 178 1.52 34.73 3.52
N THR A 179 1.25 35.63 2.59
CA THR A 179 -0.12 36.02 2.19
C THR A 179 -0.84 34.93 1.38
N ASN A 180 -0.12 33.94 0.85
CA ASN A 180 -0.71 32.86 0.08
C ASN A 180 -1.31 31.77 1.00
N PRO A 181 -2.54 31.29 0.75
CA PRO A 181 -3.18 30.28 1.60
C PRO A 181 -2.48 28.91 1.52
N TYR A 182 -1.76 28.62 0.44
CA TYR A 182 -1.01 27.37 0.24
C TYR A 182 0.45 27.44 0.69
N TYR A 183 0.89 28.58 1.26
CA TYR A 183 2.27 28.79 1.73
C TYR A 183 2.69 27.70 2.73
N SER A 184 1.91 27.51 3.79
CA SER A 184 2.21 26.55 4.86
C SER A 184 2.29 25.12 4.34
N ILE A 185 1.37 24.74 3.45
CA ILE A 185 1.32 23.39 2.86
C ILE A 185 2.56 23.14 1.99
N THR A 186 2.96 24.14 1.20
CA THR A 186 4.13 24.03 0.31
C THR A 186 5.41 23.86 1.12
N ILE A 187 5.59 24.62 2.20
CA ILE A 187 6.76 24.49 3.08
C ILE A 187 6.78 23.14 3.79
N VAL A 188 5.63 22.71 4.32
CA VAL A 188 5.51 21.41 4.99
C VAL A 188 5.88 20.28 4.03
N LEU A 189 5.42 20.33 2.77
CA LEU A 189 5.77 19.34 1.75
C LEU A 189 7.26 19.32 1.42
N ILE A 190 7.90 20.49 1.29
CA ILE A 190 9.35 20.57 1.08
C ILE A 190 10.10 19.96 2.26
N PHE A 191 9.74 20.35 3.48
CA PHE A 191 10.37 19.86 4.71
C PHE A 191 10.25 18.34 4.85
N ILE A 192 9.04 17.80 4.66
CA ILE A 192 8.77 16.35 4.67
C ILE A 192 9.62 15.66 3.58
N SER A 193 9.66 16.21 2.36
CA SER A 193 10.43 15.60 1.27
C SER A 193 11.92 15.53 1.58
N VAL A 194 12.49 16.62 2.08
CA VAL A 194 13.92 16.66 2.47
C VAL A 194 14.19 15.70 3.63
N LEU A 195 13.33 15.66 4.65
CA LEU A 195 13.47 14.75 5.79
C LEU A 195 13.49 13.28 5.33
N PHE A 196 12.53 12.87 4.50
CA PHE A 196 12.46 11.49 4.02
C PHE A 196 13.56 11.13 3.02
N ILE A 197 14.09 12.09 2.27
CA ILE A 197 15.30 11.90 1.47
C ILE A 197 16.51 11.64 2.38
N LEU A 198 16.70 12.48 3.41
CA LEU A 198 17.80 12.33 4.38
C LEU A 198 17.74 11.02 5.16
N VAL A 199 16.54 10.52 5.46
CA VAL A 199 16.34 9.20 6.08
C VAL A 199 16.51 8.06 5.07
N GLY A 200 16.11 8.28 3.82
CA GLY A 200 16.15 7.29 2.75
C GLY A 200 17.57 6.93 2.30
N VAL A 201 18.47 7.91 2.18
CA VAL A 201 19.88 7.71 1.76
C VAL A 201 20.63 6.70 2.66
N PRO A 202 20.72 6.89 3.99
CA PRO A 202 21.41 5.94 4.85
C PRO A 202 20.68 4.59 4.91
N SER A 203 19.35 4.59 4.80
CA SER A 203 18.58 3.34 4.74
C SER A 203 18.99 2.50 3.53
N ILE A 204 19.08 3.09 2.32
CA ILE A 204 19.51 2.34 1.13
C ILE A 204 20.94 1.82 1.29
N ALA A 205 21.86 2.65 1.78
CA ALA A 205 23.25 2.25 1.99
C ALA A 205 23.37 1.02 2.91
N LEU A 206 22.54 0.94 3.95
CA LEU A 206 22.49 -0.19 4.87
C LEU A 206 21.84 -1.44 4.25
N TYR A 207 20.70 -1.30 3.60
CA TYR A 207 19.88 -2.44 3.15
C TYR A 207 20.20 -2.98 1.75
N TYR A 208 21.04 -2.28 0.96
CA TYR A 208 21.48 -2.75 -0.36
C TYR A 208 22.89 -3.35 -0.37
N ASN A 209 23.53 -3.48 0.80
CA ASN A 209 24.79 -4.20 0.91
C ASN A 209 24.59 -5.72 0.68
N LYS A 210 25.56 -6.40 0.06
CA LYS A 210 25.46 -7.82 -0.33
C LYS A 210 25.23 -8.76 0.88
N ASN A 211 25.73 -8.39 2.06
CA ASN A 211 25.57 -9.16 3.30
C ASN A 211 24.56 -8.51 4.27
N SER A 212 23.69 -7.62 3.79
CA SER A 212 22.75 -6.87 4.65
C SER A 212 21.71 -7.76 5.35
N GLU A 213 21.44 -8.95 4.84
CA GLU A 213 20.54 -9.92 5.47
C GLU A 213 21.20 -10.56 6.69
N GLU A 214 22.44 -11.03 6.57
CA GLU A 214 23.25 -11.59 7.66
C GLU A 214 23.60 -10.51 8.71
N GLN A 215 23.99 -9.31 8.27
CA GLN A 215 24.30 -8.17 9.15
C GLN A 215 23.09 -7.67 9.95
N PHE A 216 21.86 -7.99 9.55
CA PHE A 216 20.66 -7.68 10.33
C PHE A 216 20.48 -8.64 11.53
N GLU A 217 21.11 -9.81 11.46
CA GLU A 217 21.03 -10.85 12.48
C GLU A 217 22.13 -10.70 13.53
N ASP A 218 23.31 -10.21 13.12
CA ASP A 218 24.44 -9.97 14.01
C ASP A 218 24.10 -9.00 15.17
N ASP A 219 24.88 -9.06 16.25
CA ASP A 219 24.81 -8.11 17.37
C ASP A 219 25.81 -6.95 17.21
N THR A 220 25.99 -6.47 15.97
CA THR A 220 26.83 -5.29 15.69
C THR A 220 26.04 -3.98 15.81
N SER A 221 26.77 -2.85 15.97
CA SER A 221 26.19 -1.51 15.94
C SER A 221 25.39 -1.26 14.65
N THR A 222 25.89 -1.75 13.51
CA THR A 222 25.21 -1.69 12.21
C THR A 222 23.85 -2.40 12.22
N SER A 223 23.75 -3.59 12.81
CA SER A 223 22.49 -4.33 12.98
C SER A 223 21.49 -3.54 13.83
N THR A 224 21.96 -2.91 14.90
CA THR A 224 21.12 -2.06 15.76
C THR A 224 20.56 -0.88 14.97
N THR A 225 21.39 -0.19 14.18
CA THR A 225 20.95 0.89 13.30
C THR A 225 19.95 0.40 12.25
N MET A 226 20.18 -0.77 11.63
CA MET A 226 19.22 -1.35 10.70
C MET A 226 17.87 -1.62 11.38
N ARG A 227 17.87 -2.25 12.58
CA ARG A 227 16.65 -2.51 13.34
C ARG A 227 15.87 -1.23 13.66
N ILE A 228 16.55 -0.14 14.01
CA ILE A 228 15.91 1.17 14.22
C ILE A 228 15.18 1.65 12.95
N PHE A 229 15.85 1.62 11.79
CA PHE A 229 15.20 1.96 10.53
C PHE A 229 14.04 1.03 10.17
N ALA A 230 14.14 -0.26 10.50
CA ALA A 230 13.04 -1.20 10.30
C ALA A 230 11.81 -0.84 11.14
N TYR A 231 12.00 -0.52 12.42
CA TYR A 231 10.90 -0.02 13.25
C TYR A 231 10.34 1.31 12.76
N PHE A 232 11.20 2.22 12.28
CA PHE A 232 10.76 3.47 11.67
C PHE A 232 9.83 3.24 10.48
N TYR A 233 10.23 2.42 9.49
CA TYR A 233 9.39 2.11 8.33
C TYR A 233 8.12 1.34 8.70
N LEU A 234 8.18 0.50 9.74
CA LEU A 234 7.02 -0.21 10.27
C LEU A 234 6.00 0.77 10.86
N VAL A 235 6.45 1.75 11.64
CA VAL A 235 5.60 2.84 12.17
C VAL A 235 5.02 3.68 11.04
N VAL A 236 5.84 4.09 10.07
CA VAL A 236 5.37 4.84 8.89
C VAL A 236 4.29 4.07 8.14
N THR A 237 4.52 2.79 7.84
CA THR A 237 3.54 1.93 7.16
C THR A 237 2.24 1.84 7.96
N THR A 238 2.33 1.76 9.29
CA THR A 238 1.16 1.71 10.17
C THR A 238 0.35 3.01 10.10
N ILE A 239 1.02 4.16 10.14
CA ILE A 239 0.37 5.48 10.00
C ILE A 239 -0.32 5.60 8.63
N GLU A 240 0.33 5.15 7.56
CA GLU A 240 -0.28 5.16 6.21
C GLU A 240 -1.54 4.30 6.15
N LEU A 241 -1.50 3.11 6.75
CA LEU A 241 -2.68 2.25 6.83
C LEU A 241 -3.82 2.91 7.62
N PHE A 242 -3.52 3.65 8.69
CA PHE A 242 -4.52 4.46 9.40
C PHE A 242 -5.08 5.59 8.54
N ILE A 243 -4.25 6.26 7.73
CA ILE A 243 -4.72 7.28 6.78
C ILE A 243 -5.66 6.64 5.75
N VAL A 244 -5.33 5.45 5.23
CA VAL A 244 -6.22 4.72 4.32
C VAL A 244 -7.56 4.38 4.99
N MET A 245 -7.56 3.99 6.26
CA MET A 245 -8.81 3.78 7.04
C MET A 245 -9.64 5.06 7.11
N TRP A 246 -9.02 6.21 7.38
CA TRP A 246 -9.70 7.51 7.38
C TRP A 246 -10.28 7.88 6.01
N LEU A 247 -9.52 7.67 4.93
CA LEU A 247 -10.00 7.91 3.56
C LEU A 247 -11.20 7.02 3.20
N CYS A 248 -11.27 5.80 3.75
CA CYS A 248 -12.42 4.93 3.58
C CYS A 248 -13.69 5.50 4.22
N LEU A 249 -13.57 6.13 5.39
CA LEU A 249 -14.69 6.83 6.05
C LEU A 249 -15.15 8.03 5.23
N LEU A 250 -14.22 8.85 4.73
CA LEU A 250 -14.58 9.98 3.86
C LEU A 250 -15.28 9.54 2.58
N ARG A 251 -14.85 8.40 2.00
CA ARG A 251 -15.54 7.82 0.83
C ARG A 251 -16.97 7.39 1.17
N LEU A 252 -17.22 6.91 2.39
CA LEU A 252 -18.54 6.54 2.87
C LEU A 252 -19.45 7.78 3.02
N VAL A 253 -18.92 8.88 3.54
CA VAL A 253 -19.63 10.19 3.58
C VAL A 253 -20.00 10.65 2.17
N GLY A 254 -19.08 10.53 1.20
CA GLY A 254 -19.38 10.82 -0.21
C GLY A 254 -20.47 9.92 -0.79
N GLY A 255 -20.55 8.67 -0.34
CA GLY A 255 -21.67 7.77 -0.66
C GLY A 255 -23.00 8.27 -0.13
N PHE A 256 -23.06 8.69 1.14
CA PHE A 256 -24.26 9.29 1.74
C PHE A 256 -24.70 10.57 1.04
N SER A 257 -23.76 11.43 0.66
CA SER A 257 -24.08 12.64 -0.10
C SER A 257 -24.79 12.32 -1.43
N ARG A 258 -24.38 11.26 -2.14
CA ARG A 258 -25.06 10.83 -3.38
C ARG A 258 -26.48 10.34 -3.13
N LEU A 259 -26.75 9.69 -1.99
CA LEU A 259 -28.10 9.29 -1.62
C LEU A 259 -28.97 10.50 -1.30
N ILE A 260 -28.46 11.46 -0.53
CA ILE A 260 -29.18 12.70 -0.22
C ILE A 260 -29.54 13.44 -1.52
N ASN A 261 -28.57 13.59 -2.43
CA ASN A 261 -28.81 14.22 -3.73
C ASN A 261 -29.80 13.42 -4.60
N ALA A 262 -29.90 12.11 -4.44
CA ALA A 262 -30.89 11.30 -5.16
C ALA A 262 -32.33 11.52 -4.65
N PHE A 263 -32.49 11.90 -3.37
CA PHE A 263 -33.78 12.30 -2.79
C PHE A 263 -34.14 13.76 -3.13
N ASP A 264 -33.14 14.62 -3.32
CA ASP A 264 -33.28 16.07 -3.54
C ASP A 264 -33.16 16.46 -5.03
N ASN A 265 -33.73 15.65 -5.94
CA ASN A 265 -33.75 16.01 -7.36
C ASN A 265 -34.83 17.07 -7.61
N ASP A 266 -34.44 18.19 -8.24
CA ASP A 266 -35.24 19.39 -8.57
C ASP A 266 -36.58 19.14 -9.32
N GLY A 267 -36.89 17.91 -9.70
CA GLY A 267 -38.12 17.49 -10.39
C GLY A 267 -38.95 16.39 -9.69
N GLY A 268 -38.61 16.02 -8.45
CA GLY A 268 -39.28 14.98 -7.67
C GLY A 268 -38.43 13.71 -7.44
N ILE A 269 -38.88 12.85 -6.53
CA ILE A 269 -38.16 11.61 -6.16
C ILE A 269 -38.25 10.60 -7.30
N ASN A 270 -37.15 10.38 -8.01
CA ASN A 270 -37.04 9.27 -8.96
C ASN A 270 -36.75 7.96 -8.19
N PRO A 271 -37.72 7.02 -8.08
CA PRO A 271 -37.58 5.83 -7.25
C PRO A 271 -36.43 4.92 -7.72
N PHE A 272 -36.12 4.90 -9.01
CA PHE A 272 -34.98 4.14 -9.54
C PHE A 272 -33.64 4.77 -9.15
N ALA A 273 -33.53 6.10 -9.17
CA ALA A 273 -32.32 6.79 -8.74
C ALA A 273 -32.04 6.55 -7.26
N VAL A 274 -33.08 6.60 -6.42
CA VAL A 274 -32.99 6.27 -4.99
C VAL A 274 -32.60 4.80 -4.78
N LEU A 275 -33.20 3.86 -5.51
CA LEU A 275 -32.86 2.43 -5.43
C LEU A 275 -31.39 2.18 -5.79
N PHE A 276 -30.89 2.75 -6.89
CA PHE A 276 -29.48 2.60 -7.28
C PHE A 276 -28.53 3.27 -6.27
N ALA A 277 -28.90 4.41 -5.70
CA ALA A 277 -28.12 5.07 -4.65
C ALA A 277 -28.05 4.24 -3.36
N LEU A 278 -29.17 3.59 -2.98
CA LEU A 278 -29.20 2.66 -1.84
C LEU A 278 -28.32 1.43 -2.09
N ILE A 279 -28.43 0.80 -3.26
CA ILE A 279 -27.59 -0.34 -3.65
C ILE A 279 -26.10 0.06 -3.63
N TYR A 280 -25.77 1.23 -4.19
CA TYR A 280 -24.42 1.78 -4.18
C TYR A 280 -23.89 1.97 -2.75
N ILE A 281 -24.71 2.53 -1.84
CA ILE A 281 -24.33 2.69 -0.44
C ILE A 281 -24.11 1.36 0.26
N ILE A 282 -24.97 0.36 0.02
CA ILE A 282 -24.79 -0.97 0.61
C ILE A 282 -23.46 -1.56 0.17
N PHE A 283 -23.16 -1.55 -1.13
CA PHE A 283 -21.86 -2.01 -1.65
C PHE A 283 -20.69 -1.20 -1.05
N GLN A 284 -20.85 0.11 -0.91
CA GLN A 284 -19.84 1.00 -0.33
C GLN A 284 -19.59 0.69 1.14
N ILE A 285 -20.63 0.47 1.94
CA ILE A 285 -20.54 0.07 3.36
C ILE A 285 -19.84 -1.28 3.47
N THR A 286 -20.27 -2.28 2.69
CA THR A 286 -19.67 -3.61 2.68
C THR A 286 -18.19 -3.53 2.31
N TYR A 287 -17.84 -2.79 1.26
CA TYR A 287 -16.47 -2.56 0.84
C TYR A 287 -15.61 -1.92 1.95
N VAL A 288 -16.12 -0.88 2.61
CA VAL A 288 -15.40 -0.20 3.71
C VAL A 288 -15.19 -1.14 4.89
N LEU A 289 -16.20 -1.93 5.28
CA LEU A 289 -16.07 -2.91 6.36
C LEU A 289 -15.03 -3.98 6.05
N PHE A 290 -15.01 -4.50 4.81
CA PHE A 290 -13.99 -5.46 4.38
C PHE A 290 -12.59 -4.85 4.38
N LEU A 291 -12.41 -3.66 3.83
CA LEU A 291 -11.14 -2.94 3.87
C LEU A 291 -10.67 -2.72 5.30
N TRP A 292 -11.55 -2.25 6.18
CA TRP A 292 -11.20 -1.99 7.58
C TRP A 292 -10.70 -3.25 8.27
N ARG A 293 -11.42 -4.36 8.09
CA ARG A 293 -11.02 -5.66 8.65
C ARG A 293 -9.65 -6.09 8.12
N MET A 294 -9.43 -6.00 6.81
CA MET A 294 -8.15 -6.37 6.20
C MET A 294 -7.01 -5.49 6.72
N ILE A 295 -7.21 -4.18 6.82
CA ILE A 295 -6.19 -3.26 7.34
C ILE A 295 -5.84 -3.62 8.79
N VAL A 296 -6.83 -3.89 9.64
CA VAL A 296 -6.58 -4.31 11.03
C VAL A 296 -5.79 -5.62 11.10
N GLU A 297 -6.13 -6.62 10.28
CA GLU A 297 -5.37 -7.88 10.21
C GLU A 297 -3.94 -7.67 9.69
N VAL A 298 -3.75 -6.77 8.73
CA VAL A 298 -2.43 -6.40 8.21
C VAL A 298 -1.58 -5.68 9.25
N ILE A 299 -2.14 -4.71 9.99
CA ILE A 299 -1.45 -4.03 11.09
C ILE A 299 -1.04 -5.05 12.15
N LYS A 300 -1.98 -5.89 12.61
CA LYS A 300 -1.68 -6.96 13.57
C LYS A 300 -0.60 -7.90 13.05
N GLY A 301 -0.60 -8.19 11.75
CA GLY A 301 0.35 -9.11 11.15
C GLY A 301 1.76 -8.55 10.99
N ILE A 302 1.91 -7.26 10.67
CA ILE A 302 3.21 -6.60 10.54
C ILE A 302 3.89 -6.41 11.91
N TRP A 303 3.11 -6.18 12.97
CA TRP A 303 3.63 -5.98 14.32
C TRP A 303 3.97 -7.27 15.09
N LYS A 304 3.56 -8.44 14.59
CA LYS A 304 3.89 -9.70 15.27
C LYS A 304 5.38 -10.03 15.15
N ARG A 305 5.98 -10.42 16.28
CA ARG A 305 7.31 -11.03 16.31
C ARG A 305 7.21 -12.38 15.61
N ASP A 306 8.01 -12.53 14.55
CA ASP A 306 8.34 -13.76 13.83
C ASP A 306 7.19 -14.74 13.56
N GLY A 307 6.58 -14.60 12.37
CA GLY A 307 6.08 -15.72 11.57
C GLY A 307 4.80 -16.44 12.00
N ILE A 308 4.31 -16.32 13.25
CA ILE A 308 3.17 -17.11 13.70
C ILE A 308 1.93 -16.23 13.86
N ILE A 309 1.15 -16.14 12.78
CA ILE A 309 -0.27 -15.84 12.92
C ILE A 309 -0.98 -17.18 13.00
N LYS A 310 -1.88 -17.38 13.95
CA LYS A 310 -2.93 -18.39 13.88
C LYS A 310 -4.20 -17.66 13.46
N LEU A 311 -4.72 -17.95 12.26
CA LEU A 311 -5.94 -17.34 11.76
C LEU A 311 -7.08 -18.14 12.39
N SER A 312 -7.69 -17.56 13.43
CA SER A 312 -8.82 -18.15 14.17
C SER A 312 -9.97 -18.64 13.27
N ILE A 313 -10.07 -18.15 12.03
CA ILE A 313 -11.16 -18.47 11.11
C ILE A 313 -10.99 -19.87 10.49
N TYR A 314 -9.76 -20.26 10.11
CA TYR A 314 -9.50 -21.60 9.58
C TYR A 314 -9.54 -22.67 10.68
N ASP A 315 -9.10 -22.34 11.89
CA ASP A 315 -9.26 -23.22 13.05
C ASP A 315 -10.75 -23.40 13.39
N LYS A 316 -11.57 -22.34 13.31
CA LYS A 316 -13.01 -22.44 13.52
C LYS A 316 -13.73 -23.23 12.43
N LEU A 317 -13.33 -23.09 11.16
CA LEU A 317 -13.90 -23.88 10.06
C LEU A 317 -13.44 -25.33 10.09
N LYS A 318 -12.15 -25.62 10.34
CA LYS A 318 -11.65 -26.99 10.54
C LYS A 318 -12.25 -27.62 11.80
N ALA A 319 -12.39 -26.88 12.90
CA ALA A 319 -13.07 -27.37 14.09
C ALA A 319 -14.54 -27.70 13.81
N ARG A 320 -15.22 -26.86 13.02
CA ARG A 320 -16.61 -27.09 12.62
C ARG A 320 -16.75 -28.28 11.67
N GLU A 321 -15.87 -28.43 10.68
CA GLU A 321 -15.80 -29.61 9.82
C GLU A 321 -15.51 -30.88 10.61
N LYS A 322 -14.57 -30.81 11.57
CA LYS A 322 -14.21 -31.95 12.42
C LYS A 322 -15.36 -32.36 13.35
N MET A 323 -16.13 -31.39 13.85
CA MET A 323 -17.37 -31.65 14.59
C MET A 323 -18.47 -32.24 13.70
N LEU A 324 -18.58 -31.81 12.43
CA LEU A 324 -19.58 -32.32 11.48
C LEU A 324 -19.25 -33.72 10.98
N ARG A 325 -17.96 -34.10 10.87
CA ARG A 325 -17.53 -35.46 10.52
C ARG A 325 -17.53 -36.44 11.69
N ALA A 326 -17.61 -35.94 12.92
CA ALA A 326 -17.70 -36.74 14.14
C ALA A 326 -19.15 -37.01 14.59
N LYS A 327 -20.13 -36.47 13.85
CA LYS A 327 -21.56 -36.73 13.99
C LYS A 327 -22.01 -37.70 12.90
#